data_AF-A0A1E1X6E2-F1
#
_entry.id   AF-A0A1E1X6E2-F1
#
_cell.length_a   1.000
_cell.length_b   1.000
_cell.length_c   1.000
_cell.angle_alpha   90.00
_cell.angle_beta   90.00
_cell.angle_gamma   90.00
#
_symmetry.space_group_name_H-M   'P 1'
#
loop_
_entity.id
_entity.type
_entity.pdbx_description
1 polymer ?
#
loop_
_entity_poly.entity_id
_entity_poly.type
_entity_poly.pdbx_seq_one_letter_code
_entity_poly.pdbx_strand_id
1 'polypeptide(L)'
;VNHSQSLPIPPVKAWIFAESDGDILAAHCVCMAEYGEACSHVAALHFCIEHGQCLSKERLCTDGVNQWLSTHIRKIEARPIAEVDFAPSCMKKHRLDGDVSARRAASDLPRMPAPFLTKKGVTTFFNNMVAAELRPVMLSADRRYSHLSVQASYASIHRCRFRLLYGCRAESLDYDALLQKCSDIFNSTINEEAIHSIERRTRSQALSAKWSAFRTGRVTASMLYDVCHTKLGAPFLALVKRILCCQIFGDL
;
A
#
# COMPACT_ATOMS: atom_id res chain seq x y z
N VAL A 1 -18.84 1.68 -10.37
CA VAL A 1 -17.44 1.31 -10.66
C VAL A 1 -17.14 -0.01 -9.99
N ASN A 2 -16.47 -0.97 -10.64
CA ASN A 2 -16.19 -2.26 -10.03
C ASN A 2 -15.06 -2.16 -8.99
N HIS A 3 -15.10 -3.02 -7.97
CA HIS A 3 -14.00 -3.16 -7.04
C HIS A 3 -12.76 -3.74 -7.73
N SER A 4 -11.59 -3.17 -7.43
CA SER A 4 -10.32 -3.74 -7.91
C SER A 4 -10.20 -5.18 -7.45
N GLN A 5 -9.99 -6.09 -8.40
CA GLN A 5 -9.74 -7.52 -8.15
C GLN A 5 -10.88 -8.31 -7.49
N SER A 6 -12.07 -7.71 -7.34
CA SER A 6 -13.24 -8.36 -6.74
C SER A 6 -14.48 -8.23 -7.64
N LEU A 7 -14.42 -8.88 -8.80
CA LEU A 7 -15.52 -8.94 -9.78
C LEU A 7 -16.86 -9.51 -9.27
N PRO A 8 -16.91 -10.45 -8.30
CA PRO A 8 -18.21 -10.96 -7.84
C PRO A 8 -18.94 -10.02 -6.89
N ILE A 9 -18.30 -8.96 -6.39
CA ILE A 9 -18.93 -7.97 -5.50
C ILE A 9 -19.70 -6.94 -6.34
N PRO A 10 -20.91 -6.53 -5.93
CA PRO A 10 -21.66 -5.49 -6.62
C PRO A 10 -20.82 -4.22 -6.84
N PRO A 11 -20.98 -3.53 -7.99
CA PRO A 11 -20.24 -2.30 -8.25
C PRO A 11 -20.57 -1.21 -7.21
N VAL A 12 -19.56 -0.45 -6.79
CA VAL A 12 -19.79 0.72 -5.94
C VAL A 12 -20.44 1.85 -6.72
N LYS A 13 -21.31 2.57 -6.02
CA LYS A 13 -21.91 3.81 -6.50
C LYS A 13 -20.88 4.93 -6.35
N ALA A 14 -20.55 5.55 -7.48
CA ALA A 14 -19.72 6.74 -7.54
C ALA A 14 -20.43 7.78 -8.40
N TRP A 15 -20.29 9.05 -8.03
CA TRP A 15 -20.84 10.17 -8.76
C TRP A 15 -19.80 11.28 -8.86
N ILE A 16 -19.94 12.13 -9.87
CA ILE A 16 -19.15 13.33 -10.07
C ILE A 16 -20.08 14.53 -10.17
N PHE A 17 -19.59 15.68 -9.74
CA PHE A 17 -20.19 16.97 -10.01
C PHE A 17 -19.25 17.70 -10.98
N ALA A 18 -19.77 18.06 -12.16
CA ALA A 18 -19.01 18.70 -13.21
C ALA A 18 -19.79 19.86 -13.81
N GLU A 19 -19.08 20.87 -14.28
CA GLU A 19 -19.62 22.01 -15.01
C GLU A 19 -19.88 21.66 -16.49
N SER A 20 -20.63 22.52 -17.18
CA SER A 20 -21.00 22.31 -18.58
C SER A 20 -19.82 22.38 -19.56
N ASP A 21 -18.72 22.99 -19.15
CA ASP A 21 -17.45 23.04 -19.88
C ASP A 21 -16.61 21.76 -19.73
N GLY A 22 -16.97 20.88 -18.80
CA GLY A 22 -16.29 19.63 -18.52
C GLY A 22 -15.33 19.67 -17.33
N ASP A 23 -15.25 20.79 -16.60
CA ASP A 23 -14.46 20.87 -15.38
C ASP A 23 -15.12 20.08 -14.25
N ILE A 24 -14.34 19.22 -13.57
CA ILE A 24 -14.83 18.37 -12.50
C ILE A 24 -14.61 19.07 -11.16
N LEU A 25 -15.70 19.45 -10.50
CA LEU A 25 -15.70 20.17 -9.24
C LEU A 25 -15.53 19.25 -8.03
N ALA A 26 -16.20 18.09 -8.06
CA ALA A 26 -16.15 17.12 -6.97
C ALA A 26 -16.44 15.71 -7.46
N ALA A 27 -15.96 14.72 -6.73
CA ALA A 27 -16.22 13.32 -7.01
C ALA A 27 -16.34 12.53 -5.71
N HIS A 28 -17.30 11.62 -5.66
CA HIS A 28 -17.58 10.85 -4.45
C HIS A 28 -17.82 9.38 -4.78
N CYS A 29 -17.45 8.51 -3.85
CA CYS A 29 -17.66 7.08 -3.95
C CYS A 29 -17.97 6.47 -2.59
N VAL A 30 -19.00 5.62 -2.55
CA VAL A 30 -19.45 4.91 -1.33
C VAL A 30 -18.59 3.66 -1.06
N CYS A 31 -17.27 3.75 -1.25
CA CYS A 31 -16.34 2.67 -0.94
C CYS A 31 -15.62 3.00 0.36
N MET A 32 -15.06 2.01 1.08
CA MET A 32 -14.39 2.16 2.38
C MET A 32 -13.46 3.39 2.56
N ALA A 33 -12.92 3.94 1.49
CA ALA A 33 -12.24 5.26 1.48
C ALA A 33 -13.22 6.46 1.54
N GLU A 34 -14.43 6.31 2.10
CA GLU A 34 -15.64 7.14 1.90
C GLU A 34 -15.43 8.65 2.09
N TYR A 35 -14.49 9.04 2.95
CA TYR A 35 -14.22 10.44 3.30
C TYR A 35 -13.01 11.06 2.61
N GLY A 36 -12.23 10.27 1.86
CA GLY A 36 -11.00 10.76 1.24
C GLY A 36 -11.18 11.30 -0.18
N GLU A 37 -12.29 10.96 -0.85
CA GLU A 37 -12.62 11.30 -2.26
C GLU A 37 -11.55 10.93 -3.31
N ALA A 38 -10.39 10.40 -2.90
CA ALA A 38 -9.25 10.03 -3.73
C ALA A 38 -9.10 8.50 -3.85
N CYS A 39 -10.22 7.79 -3.99
CA CYS A 39 -10.19 6.34 -4.17
C CYS A 39 -9.94 5.96 -5.64
N SER A 40 -9.47 4.73 -5.89
CA SER A 40 -9.28 4.22 -7.25
C SER A 40 -10.55 4.19 -8.09
N HIS A 41 -11.74 4.11 -7.45
CA HIS A 41 -13.01 4.15 -8.16
C HIS A 41 -13.30 5.54 -8.74
N VAL A 42 -12.98 6.60 -7.99
CA VAL A 42 -13.07 7.98 -8.47
C VAL A 42 -12.11 8.18 -9.63
N ALA A 43 -10.83 7.79 -9.47
CA ALA A 43 -9.86 7.88 -10.56
C ALA A 43 -10.33 7.16 -11.84
N ALA A 44 -10.88 5.94 -11.71
CA ALA A 44 -11.43 5.20 -12.85
C ALA A 44 -12.58 5.93 -13.55
N LEU A 45 -13.45 6.61 -12.78
CA LEU A 45 -14.55 7.40 -13.33
C LEU A 45 -14.03 8.61 -14.13
N HIS A 46 -13.01 9.31 -13.62
CA HIS A 46 -12.34 10.40 -14.34
C HIS A 46 -11.75 9.93 -15.67
N PHE A 47 -11.02 8.80 -15.67
CA PHE A 47 -10.49 8.22 -16.91
C PHE A 47 -11.59 7.83 -17.91
N CYS A 48 -12.74 7.33 -17.44
CA CYS A 48 -13.86 7.02 -18.32
C CYS A 48 -14.44 8.27 -18.98
N ILE A 49 -14.54 9.38 -18.25
CA ILE A 49 -15.05 10.65 -18.77
C ILE A 49 -14.07 11.24 -19.79
N GLU A 50 -12.79 11.28 -19.46
CA GLU A 50 -11.73 11.73 -20.37
C GLU A 50 -11.74 10.91 -21.66
N HIS A 51 -11.85 9.58 -21.53
CA HIS A 51 -11.94 8.70 -22.69
C HIS A 51 -13.20 8.95 -23.52
N GLY A 52 -14.36 9.17 -22.87
CA GLY A 52 -15.60 9.53 -23.55
C GLY A 52 -15.50 10.85 -24.31
N GLN A 53 -14.86 11.87 -23.74
CA GLN A 53 -14.59 13.14 -24.43
C GLN A 53 -13.63 12.96 -25.61
N CYS A 54 -12.60 12.13 -25.45
CA CYS A 54 -11.67 11.82 -26.53
C CYS A 54 -12.39 11.12 -27.70
N LEU A 55 -13.25 10.14 -27.40
CA LEU A 55 -14.10 9.48 -28.40
C LEU A 55 -15.11 10.44 -29.05
N SER A 56 -15.67 11.38 -28.30
CA SER A 56 -16.62 12.39 -28.83
C SER A 56 -15.95 13.34 -29.84
N LYS A 57 -14.65 13.60 -29.69
CA LYS A 57 -13.84 14.38 -30.65
C LYS A 57 -13.41 13.55 -31.87
N GLU A 58 -13.57 12.23 -31.83
CA GLU A 58 -13.42 11.36 -32.98
C GLU A 58 -14.75 11.26 -33.74
N ARG A 59 -14.69 11.19 -35.08
CA ARG A 59 -15.87 10.99 -35.95
C ARG A 59 -16.77 9.89 -35.39
N LEU A 60 -18.08 10.14 -35.34
CA LEU A 60 -19.06 9.16 -34.89
C LEU A 60 -18.96 7.90 -35.76
N CYS A 61 -19.36 6.74 -35.21
CA CYS A 61 -19.34 5.48 -35.97
C CYS A 61 -20.21 5.51 -37.25
N THR A 62 -21.06 6.53 -37.40
CA THR A 62 -21.88 6.82 -38.58
C THR A 62 -21.21 7.71 -39.62
N ASP A 63 -20.11 8.37 -39.29
CA ASP A 63 -19.40 9.32 -40.18
C ASP A 63 -18.34 8.63 -41.06
N GLY A 64 -18.18 7.31 -40.93
CA GLY A 64 -17.27 6.48 -41.71
C GLY A 64 -17.91 5.15 -42.12
N VAL A 65 -17.27 4.42 -43.03
CA VAL A 65 -17.70 3.07 -43.41
C VAL A 65 -17.59 2.16 -42.18
N ASN A 66 -18.67 1.44 -41.86
CA ASN A 66 -18.76 0.54 -40.71
C ASN A 66 -17.54 -0.39 -40.63
N GLN A 67 -16.69 -0.19 -39.61
CA GLN A 67 -15.60 -1.09 -39.28
C GLN A 67 -15.94 -1.77 -37.96
N TRP A 68 -15.81 -3.09 -37.93
CA TRP A 68 -15.98 -3.86 -36.70
C TRP A 68 -14.97 -3.37 -35.66
N LEU A 69 -15.48 -2.90 -34.51
CA LEU A 69 -14.63 -2.62 -33.35
C LEU A 69 -13.85 -3.89 -33.02
N SER A 70 -12.53 -3.75 -32.82
CA SER A 70 -11.69 -4.89 -32.44
C SER A 70 -12.31 -5.60 -31.23
N THR A 71 -12.49 -6.91 -31.33
CA THR A 71 -13.14 -7.71 -30.29
C THR A 71 -12.53 -7.44 -28.92
N HIS A 72 -13.38 -7.22 -27.91
CA HIS A 72 -12.98 -6.93 -26.54
C HIS A 72 -12.05 -8.04 -26.02
N ILE A 73 -10.75 -7.72 -25.88
CA ILE A 73 -9.73 -8.69 -25.46
C ILE A 73 -9.91 -8.96 -23.97
N ARG A 74 -10.53 -10.09 -23.63
CA ARG A 74 -10.78 -10.50 -22.23
C ARG A 74 -9.51 -11.02 -21.52
N LYS A 75 -8.47 -11.35 -22.28
CA LYS A 75 -7.24 -11.97 -21.76
C LYS A 75 -6.02 -11.23 -22.34
N ILE A 76 -5.40 -10.39 -21.53
CA ILE A 76 -4.13 -9.75 -21.86
C ILE A 76 -3.04 -10.67 -21.32
N GLU A 77 -2.17 -11.17 -22.21
CA GLU A 77 -0.99 -11.91 -21.78
C GLU A 77 -0.04 -10.99 -21.03
N ALA A 78 0.40 -11.42 -19.85
CA ALA A 78 1.37 -10.66 -19.08
C ALA A 78 2.70 -10.62 -19.84
N ARG A 79 3.18 -9.41 -20.15
CA ARG A 79 4.49 -9.19 -20.76
C ARG A 79 5.42 -8.48 -19.79
N PRO A 80 6.74 -8.72 -19.87
CA PRO A 80 7.72 -7.92 -19.15
C PRO A 80 7.49 -6.43 -19.41
N ILE A 81 7.69 -5.58 -18.39
CA ILE A 81 7.43 -4.13 -18.51
C ILE A 81 8.23 -3.47 -19.64
N ALA A 82 9.40 -4.02 -19.97
CA ALA A 82 10.24 -3.57 -21.08
C ALA A 82 9.58 -3.76 -22.47
N GLU A 83 8.61 -4.68 -22.57
CA GLU A 83 7.89 -5.03 -23.79
C GLU A 83 6.49 -4.40 -23.87
N VAL A 84 6.08 -3.65 -22.83
CA VAL A 84 4.79 -2.97 -22.81
C VAL A 84 4.91 -1.65 -23.56
N ASP A 85 4.13 -1.51 -24.64
CA ASP A 85 4.01 -0.22 -25.33
C ASP A 85 3.12 0.73 -24.52
N PHE A 86 3.73 1.75 -23.91
CA PHE A 86 3.03 2.81 -23.18
C PHE A 86 2.61 4.01 -24.05
N ALA A 87 2.71 3.89 -25.38
CA ALA A 87 2.19 4.93 -26.26
C ALA A 87 0.70 5.18 -25.96
N PRO A 88 0.26 6.46 -25.97
CA PRO A 88 -1.13 6.81 -25.72
C PRO A 88 -2.06 6.16 -26.75
N SER A 89 -3.31 5.93 -26.35
CA SER A 89 -4.31 5.23 -27.16
C SER A 89 -4.51 5.88 -28.53
N CYS A 90 -4.50 7.21 -28.59
CA CYS A 90 -4.62 7.98 -29.83
C CYS A 90 -3.48 7.66 -30.82
N MET A 91 -2.24 7.54 -30.36
CA MET A 91 -1.10 7.20 -31.22
C MET A 91 -1.18 5.76 -31.73
N LYS A 92 -1.67 4.83 -30.89
CA LYS A 92 -1.85 3.43 -31.31
C LYS A 92 -2.94 3.31 -32.37
N LYS A 93 -4.03 4.04 -32.23
CA LYS A 93 -5.12 4.10 -33.22
C LYS A 93 -4.62 4.67 -34.55
N HIS A 94 -3.93 5.81 -34.56
CA HIS A 94 -3.34 6.37 -35.78
C HIS A 94 -2.37 5.41 -36.48
N ARG A 95 -1.59 4.61 -35.73
CA ARG A 95 -0.72 3.57 -36.30
C ARG A 95 -1.50 2.45 -36.98
N LEU A 96 -2.64 2.05 -36.41
CA LEU A 96 -3.51 1.00 -36.94
C LEU A 96 -4.31 1.47 -38.15
N ASP A 97 -4.78 2.71 -38.14
CA ASP A 97 -5.58 3.30 -39.23
C ASP A 97 -4.74 3.61 -40.48
N GLY A 98 -3.43 3.34 -40.45
CA GLY A 98 -2.55 3.44 -41.61
C GLY A 98 -2.32 4.86 -42.08
N ASP A 99 -2.67 5.88 -41.28
CA ASP A 99 -2.56 7.29 -41.62
C ASP A 99 -1.09 7.68 -41.86
N VAL A 100 -0.67 7.61 -43.12
CA VAL A 100 0.70 7.92 -43.58
C VAL A 100 1.04 9.39 -43.30
N SER A 101 0.02 10.26 -43.20
CA SER A 101 0.16 11.71 -43.00
C SER A 101 0.61 12.11 -41.59
N ALA A 102 0.35 11.28 -40.56
CA ALA A 102 0.81 11.56 -39.19
C ALA A 102 2.25 11.06 -38.92
N ARG A 103 2.89 10.40 -39.89
CA ARG A 103 4.25 9.85 -39.75
C ARG A 103 5.37 10.89 -39.62
N ARG A 104 5.09 12.19 -39.62
CA ARG A 104 6.12 13.24 -39.67
C ARG A 104 6.12 14.29 -38.55
N ALA A 105 5.26 14.19 -37.53
CA ALA A 105 5.24 15.22 -36.46
C ALA A 105 5.67 14.74 -35.07
N ALA A 106 5.68 13.44 -34.79
CA ALA A 106 5.90 12.92 -33.42
C ALA A 106 7.14 12.02 -33.24
N SER A 107 7.97 11.80 -34.28
CA SER A 107 9.14 10.90 -34.18
C SER A 107 10.51 11.58 -34.17
N ASP A 108 10.60 12.89 -34.40
CA ASP A 108 11.91 13.56 -34.56
C ASP A 108 12.32 14.40 -33.35
N LEU A 109 11.57 14.39 -32.26
CA LEU A 109 12.20 14.68 -30.97
C LEU A 109 13.11 13.49 -30.68
N PRO A 110 14.43 13.68 -30.59
CA PRO A 110 15.31 12.61 -30.17
C PRO A 110 14.73 12.09 -28.87
N ARG A 111 14.31 10.82 -28.86
CA ARG A 111 13.94 10.15 -27.62
C ARG A 111 15.21 10.18 -26.79
N MET A 112 15.34 11.22 -25.96
CA MET A 112 16.48 11.41 -25.08
C MET A 112 16.62 10.07 -24.36
N PRO A 113 17.73 9.33 -24.56
CA PRO A 113 17.91 8.09 -23.84
C PRO A 113 17.77 8.46 -22.37
N ALA A 114 16.78 7.87 -21.70
CA ALA A 114 16.57 8.11 -20.29
C ALA A 114 17.94 7.90 -19.64
N PRO A 115 18.49 8.92 -18.95
CA PRO A 115 19.87 8.86 -18.49
C PRO A 115 20.03 7.57 -17.71
N PHE A 116 20.95 6.72 -18.15
CA PHE A 116 21.18 5.44 -17.51
C PHE A 116 21.65 5.73 -16.09
N LEU A 117 20.72 5.62 -15.14
CA LEU A 117 20.96 5.89 -13.74
C LEU A 117 21.88 4.79 -13.22
N THR A 118 23.17 5.09 -13.28
CA THR A 118 24.21 4.23 -12.75
C THR A 118 23.98 4.07 -11.25
N LYS A 119 24.26 2.90 -10.66
CA LYS A 119 24.10 2.66 -9.21
C LYS A 119 24.78 3.74 -8.35
N LYS A 120 25.92 4.28 -8.82
CA LYS A 120 26.60 5.43 -8.21
C LYS A 120 25.76 6.71 -8.28
N GLY A 121 25.15 7.03 -9.43
CA GLY A 121 24.30 8.22 -9.60
C GLY A 121 23.07 8.22 -8.70
N VAL A 122 22.42 7.07 -8.54
CA VAL A 122 21.29 6.92 -7.59
C VAL A 122 21.75 7.16 -6.14
N THR A 123 22.93 6.63 -5.78
CA THR A 123 23.48 6.80 -4.42
C THR A 123 23.84 8.27 -4.16
N THR A 124 24.45 8.97 -5.13
CA THR A 124 24.74 10.41 -5.04
C THR A 124 23.46 11.23 -4.91
N PHE A 125 22.43 10.92 -5.68
CA PHE A 125 21.14 11.59 -5.61
C PHE A 125 20.47 11.43 -4.24
N PHE A 126 20.47 10.23 -3.67
CA PHE A 126 19.97 10.00 -2.32
C PHE A 126 20.81 10.72 -1.26
N ASN A 127 22.14 10.73 -1.37
CA ASN A 127 23.01 11.48 -0.47
C ASN A 127 22.72 12.99 -0.52
N ASN A 128 22.49 13.54 -1.71
CA ASN A 128 22.16 14.96 -1.87
C ASN A 128 20.81 15.31 -1.20
N MET A 129 19.82 14.42 -1.28
CA MET A 129 18.54 14.64 -0.56
C MET A 129 18.71 14.59 0.95
N VAL A 130 19.53 13.65 1.45
CA VAL A 130 19.83 13.55 2.88
C VAL A 130 20.56 14.81 3.35
N ALA A 131 21.53 15.30 2.58
CA ALA A 131 22.23 16.55 2.86
C ALA A 131 21.31 17.79 2.83
N ALA A 132 20.25 17.75 2.02
CA ALA A 132 19.21 18.78 1.96
C ALA A 132 18.09 18.59 3.01
N GLU A 133 18.26 17.67 3.97
CA GLU A 133 17.29 17.34 5.03
C GLU A 133 15.91 16.86 4.54
N LEU A 134 15.80 16.43 3.28
CA LEU A 134 14.56 15.88 2.73
C LEU A 134 14.36 14.43 3.19
N ARG A 135 13.13 14.08 3.60
CA ARG A 135 12.77 12.73 4.05
C ARG A 135 11.68 12.05 3.20
N PRO A 136 11.90 11.87 1.89
CA PRO A 136 10.93 11.21 1.04
C PRO A 136 10.81 9.71 1.37
N VAL A 137 9.59 9.17 1.22
CA VAL A 137 9.25 7.76 1.55
C VAL A 137 10.16 6.76 0.83
N MET A 138 10.61 7.06 -0.38
CA MET A 138 11.49 6.16 -1.15
C MET A 138 12.81 5.82 -0.44
N LEU A 139 13.34 6.70 0.42
CA LEU A 139 14.54 6.40 1.22
C LEU A 139 14.31 5.30 2.25
N SER A 140 13.05 5.05 2.64
CA SER A 140 12.69 3.96 3.56
C SER A 140 12.89 2.58 2.94
N ALA A 141 12.80 2.47 1.62
CA ALA A 141 12.92 1.21 0.90
C ALA A 141 14.38 0.76 0.76
N ASP A 142 15.34 1.68 0.77
CA ASP A 142 16.77 1.36 0.74
C ASP A 142 17.30 1.19 2.16
N ARG A 143 17.84 0.01 2.45
CA ARG A 143 18.38 -0.37 3.77
C ARG A 143 19.46 0.59 4.28
N ARG A 144 20.16 1.29 3.38
CA ARG A 144 21.20 2.27 3.74
C ARG A 144 20.62 3.55 4.34
N TYR A 145 19.42 3.93 3.93
CA TYR A 145 18.78 5.20 4.30
C TYR A 145 17.51 5.01 5.16
N SER A 146 17.08 3.76 5.37
CA SER A 146 15.83 3.44 6.08
C SER A 146 15.76 4.05 7.49
N HIS A 147 16.88 4.12 8.19
CA HIS A 147 16.98 4.71 9.53
C HIS A 147 16.58 6.21 9.57
N LEU A 148 16.72 6.94 8.46
CA LEU A 148 16.38 8.37 8.36
C LEU A 148 14.87 8.61 8.23
N SER A 149 14.16 7.63 7.66
CA SER A 149 12.72 7.66 7.43
C SER A 149 11.90 7.30 8.67
N VAL A 150 12.51 6.63 9.64
CA VAL A 150 11.86 6.27 10.89
C VAL A 150 11.97 7.46 11.83
N GLN A 151 10.87 8.19 12.02
CA GLN A 151 10.78 9.13 13.15
C GLN A 151 11.14 8.36 14.43
N ALA A 152 12.05 8.89 15.26
CA ALA A 152 12.49 8.24 16.49
C ALA A 152 11.31 7.81 17.38
N SER A 153 10.22 8.58 17.37
CA SER A 153 8.95 8.25 18.02
C SER A 153 8.34 6.93 17.53
N TYR A 154 8.47 6.60 16.25
CA TYR A 154 7.94 5.37 15.67
C TYR A 154 8.81 4.15 16.00
N ALA A 155 10.14 4.32 16.08
CA ALA A 155 11.05 3.24 16.46
C ALA A 155 10.76 2.72 17.88
N SER A 156 10.61 3.63 18.85
CA SER A 156 10.33 3.30 20.25
C SER A 156 8.99 2.57 20.39
N ILE A 157 7.96 3.03 19.67
CA ILE A 157 6.63 2.40 19.68
C ILE A 157 6.66 1.03 18.98
N HIS A 158 7.45 0.87 17.91
CA HIS A 158 7.51 -0.38 17.17
C HIS A 158 8.22 -1.49 17.96
N ARG A 159 9.22 -1.14 18.78
CA ARG A 159 9.86 -2.09 19.71
C ARG A 159 8.87 -2.67 20.71
N CYS A 160 7.89 -1.87 21.15
CA CYS A 160 6.82 -2.30 22.06
C CYS A 160 5.79 -3.26 21.43
N ARG A 161 5.98 -3.75 20.19
CA ARG A 161 5.13 -4.77 19.56
C ARG A 161 5.66 -6.17 19.84
N PHE A 162 5.17 -6.78 20.91
CA PHE A 162 5.65 -8.08 21.38
C PHE A 162 5.34 -9.26 20.45
N ARG A 163 4.43 -9.08 19.48
CA ARG A 163 4.20 -10.06 18.41
C ARG A 163 5.48 -10.45 17.65
N LEU A 164 6.45 -9.54 17.56
CA LEU A 164 7.69 -9.74 16.78
C LEU A 164 8.84 -10.33 17.60
N LEU A 165 8.60 -10.70 18.86
CA LEU A 165 9.66 -11.21 19.75
C LEU A 165 9.96 -12.71 19.56
N TYR A 166 9.07 -13.45 18.89
CA TYR A 166 9.35 -14.85 18.58
C TYR A 166 10.50 -14.95 17.57
N GLY A 167 11.47 -15.81 17.86
CA GLY A 167 12.54 -16.16 16.93
C GLY A 167 12.98 -17.60 17.14
N CYS A 168 13.24 -18.32 16.06
CA CYS A 168 13.62 -19.74 16.06
C CYS A 168 14.83 -20.06 16.97
N ARG A 169 15.72 -19.07 17.20
CA ARG A 169 16.86 -19.19 18.11
C ARG A 169 16.49 -19.20 19.60
N ALA A 170 15.23 -18.93 19.95
CA ALA A 170 14.74 -18.97 21.32
C ALA A 170 14.30 -20.36 21.76
N GLU A 171 14.04 -21.28 20.82
CA GLU A 171 13.61 -22.66 21.12
C GLU A 171 14.75 -23.51 21.68
N SER A 172 15.99 -23.16 21.35
CA SER A 172 17.19 -23.87 21.80
C SER A 172 17.81 -23.27 23.07
N LEU A 173 17.21 -22.24 23.67
CA LEU A 173 17.72 -21.59 24.87
C LEU A 173 17.16 -22.26 26.13
N ASP A 174 18.00 -22.38 27.15
CA ASP A 174 17.58 -22.77 28.49
C ASP A 174 16.70 -21.70 29.13
N TYR A 175 15.87 -22.10 30.10
CA TYR A 175 14.88 -21.24 30.74
C TYR A 175 15.50 -19.97 31.34
N ASP A 176 16.62 -20.10 32.06
CA ASP A 176 17.29 -18.96 32.70
C ASP A 176 17.88 -17.99 31.66
N ALA A 177 18.46 -18.53 30.58
CA ALA A 177 18.97 -17.71 29.48
C ALA A 177 17.85 -16.98 28.74
N LEU A 178 16.67 -17.61 28.61
CA LEU A 178 15.48 -17.00 28.04
C LEU A 178 14.93 -15.89 28.93
N LEU A 179 14.91 -16.10 30.25
CA LEU A 179 14.44 -15.12 31.23
C LEU A 179 15.33 -13.86 31.24
N GLN A 180 16.64 -14.05 31.17
CA GLN A 180 17.61 -12.96 31.08
C GLN A 180 17.39 -12.13 29.81
N LYS A 181 17.26 -12.82 28.67
CA LYS A 181 17.02 -12.17 27.38
C LYS A 181 15.69 -11.40 27.35
N CYS A 182 14.64 -11.95 27.96
CA CYS A 182 13.36 -11.26 28.13
C CYS A 182 13.50 -9.99 28.97
N SER A 183 14.29 -10.04 30.04
CA SER A 183 14.56 -8.89 30.91
C SER A 183 15.31 -7.78 30.16
N ASP A 184 16.33 -8.14 29.38
CA ASP A 184 17.09 -7.19 28.55
C ASP A 184 16.20 -6.51 27.49
N ILE A 185 15.32 -7.28 26.86
CA ILE A 185 14.35 -6.77 25.89
C ILE A 185 13.35 -5.83 26.59
N PHE A 186 12.83 -6.22 27.75
CA PHE A 186 11.86 -5.42 28.50
C PHE A 186 12.45 -4.05 28.87
N ASN A 187 13.66 -4.04 29.44
CA ASN A 187 14.36 -2.84 29.89
C ASN A 187 14.76 -1.92 28.72
N SER A 188 15.11 -2.47 27.56
CA SER A 188 15.49 -1.69 26.38
C SER A 188 14.30 -1.20 25.54
N THR A 189 13.13 -1.80 25.72
CA THR A 189 11.94 -1.54 24.89
C THR A 189 10.95 -0.58 25.53
N ILE A 190 10.75 -0.69 26.85
CA ILE A 190 9.71 0.08 27.54
C ILE A 190 10.31 1.36 28.10
N ASN A 191 9.98 2.47 27.44
CA ASN A 191 10.29 3.83 27.89
C ASN A 191 8.98 4.60 28.18
N GLU A 192 9.00 5.56 29.11
CA GLU A 192 7.83 6.40 29.45
C GLU A 192 7.26 7.12 28.23
N GLU A 193 8.13 7.65 27.37
CA GLU A 193 7.72 8.30 26.11
C GLU A 193 6.96 7.33 25.18
N ALA A 194 7.40 6.07 25.12
CA ALA A 194 6.76 5.04 24.33
C ALA A 194 5.39 4.68 24.91
N ILE A 195 5.26 4.61 26.25
CA ILE A 195 4.00 4.37 26.95
C ILE A 195 2.99 5.47 26.64
N HIS A 196 3.37 6.74 26.83
CA HIS A 196 2.51 7.88 26.55
C HIS A 196 2.08 7.96 25.08
N SER A 197 3.00 7.66 24.17
CA SER A 197 2.69 7.66 22.74
C SER A 197 1.76 6.50 22.34
N ILE A 198 1.93 5.32 22.94
CA ILE A 198 1.01 4.19 22.73
C ILE A 198 -0.37 4.53 23.28
N GLU A 199 -0.48 5.03 24.51
CA GLU A 199 -1.74 5.47 25.13
C GLU A 199 -2.48 6.43 24.20
N ARG A 200 -1.83 7.54 23.80
CA ARG A 200 -2.42 8.57 22.94
C ARG A 200 -2.97 7.99 21.63
N ARG A 201 -2.23 7.06 21.00
CA ARG A 201 -2.61 6.42 19.72
C ARG A 201 -3.66 5.32 19.88
N THR A 202 -3.93 4.91 21.10
CA THR A 202 -4.88 3.84 21.43
C THR A 202 -6.06 4.30 22.28
N ARG A 203 -6.24 5.62 22.49
CA ARG A 203 -7.38 6.21 23.21
C ARG A 203 -8.74 5.78 22.69
N SER A 204 -8.89 5.60 21.38
CA SER A 204 -10.13 5.12 20.78
C SER A 204 -10.34 3.61 20.94
N GLN A 205 -9.48 2.93 21.70
CA GLN A 205 -9.58 1.52 22.06
C GLN A 205 -9.84 0.64 20.84
N ALA A 206 -10.88 -0.19 20.87
CA ALA A 206 -11.22 -1.15 19.81
C ALA A 206 -11.48 -0.50 18.44
N LEU A 207 -11.81 0.80 18.39
CA LEU A 207 -11.98 1.54 17.13
C LEU A 207 -10.63 1.85 16.46
N SER A 208 -9.51 1.78 17.20
CA SER A 208 -8.17 1.92 16.63
C SER A 208 -7.69 0.58 16.08
N ALA A 209 -7.33 0.53 14.80
CA ALA A 209 -6.64 -0.62 14.21
C ALA A 209 -5.35 -1.01 14.97
N LYS A 210 -4.74 -0.06 15.71
CA LYS A 210 -3.51 -0.27 16.47
C LYS A 210 -3.75 -0.89 17.85
N TRP A 211 -4.98 -0.85 18.38
CA TRP A 211 -5.32 -1.37 19.70
C TRP A 211 -5.05 -2.87 19.83
N SER A 212 -5.57 -3.65 18.89
CA SER A 212 -5.33 -5.10 18.85
C SER A 212 -3.83 -5.43 18.71
N ALA A 213 -3.12 -4.67 17.86
CA ALA A 213 -1.69 -4.86 17.63
C ALA A 213 -0.84 -4.63 18.89
N PHE A 214 -1.17 -3.62 19.72
CA PHE A 214 -0.45 -3.37 20.99
C PHE A 214 -0.90 -4.27 22.14
N ARG A 215 -2.10 -4.85 22.10
CA ARG A 215 -2.57 -5.81 23.11
C ARG A 215 -2.04 -7.22 22.87
N THR A 216 -1.66 -7.54 21.63
CA THR A 216 -1.06 -8.84 21.30
C THR A 216 0.24 -9.05 22.08
N GLY A 217 0.38 -10.21 22.72
CA GLY A 217 1.54 -10.59 23.54
C GLY A 217 1.54 -9.97 24.94
N ARG A 218 0.44 -9.37 25.40
CA ARG A 218 0.32 -8.75 26.73
C ARG A 218 -0.80 -9.38 27.55
N VAL A 219 -0.56 -9.51 28.85
CA VAL A 219 -1.60 -9.83 29.82
C VAL A 219 -2.44 -8.58 30.07
N THR A 220 -3.72 -8.61 29.71
CA THR A 220 -4.66 -7.49 29.92
C THR A 220 -5.59 -7.77 31.09
N ALA A 221 -6.21 -6.73 31.66
CA ALA A 221 -7.12 -6.86 32.80
C ALA A 221 -8.19 -7.96 32.61
N SER A 222 -8.78 -8.05 31.42
CA SER A 222 -9.82 -9.04 31.09
C SER A 222 -9.34 -10.50 31.01
N MET A 223 -8.03 -10.75 31.06
CA MET A 223 -7.46 -12.11 31.06
C MET A 223 -6.60 -12.37 32.30
N LEU A 224 -6.44 -11.39 33.19
CA LEU A 224 -5.59 -11.50 34.38
C LEU A 224 -6.05 -12.63 35.29
N TYR A 225 -7.37 -12.73 35.51
CA TYR A 225 -7.97 -13.82 36.28
C TYR A 225 -7.58 -15.19 35.71
N ASP A 226 -7.80 -15.40 34.41
CA ASP A 226 -7.47 -16.67 33.74
C ASP A 226 -5.97 -17.00 33.84
N VAL A 227 -5.10 -16.00 33.71
CA VAL A 227 -3.64 -16.17 33.82
C VAL A 227 -3.23 -16.58 35.22
N CYS A 228 -3.77 -15.94 36.26
CA CYS A 228 -3.44 -16.27 37.65
C CYS A 228 -3.94 -17.64 38.11
N HIS A 229 -4.97 -18.19 37.46
CA HIS A 229 -5.59 -19.47 37.85
C HIS A 229 -5.19 -20.64 36.92
N THR A 230 -4.32 -20.39 35.96
CA THR A 230 -3.81 -21.42 35.05
C THR A 230 -2.56 -22.10 35.61
N LYS A 231 -2.46 -23.43 35.47
CA LYS A 231 -1.27 -24.18 35.87
C LYS A 231 -0.11 -23.89 34.92
N LEU A 232 1.03 -23.46 35.45
CA LEU A 232 2.22 -23.13 34.65
C LEU A 232 2.78 -24.34 33.88
N GLY A 233 2.73 -25.54 34.46
CA GLY A 233 3.19 -26.77 33.80
C GLY A 233 2.23 -27.32 32.73
N ALA A 234 1.00 -26.81 32.66
CA ALA A 234 0.00 -27.24 31.68
C ALA A 234 -0.99 -26.08 31.40
N PRO A 235 -0.54 -25.04 30.69
CA PRO A 235 -1.37 -23.87 30.46
C PRO A 235 -2.53 -24.17 29.50
N PHE A 236 -3.67 -23.54 29.71
CA PHE A 236 -4.80 -23.69 28.81
C PHE A 236 -4.47 -23.12 27.43
N LEU A 237 -4.50 -23.96 26.39
CA LEU A 237 -4.09 -23.57 25.04
C LEU A 237 -4.89 -22.36 24.50
N ALA A 238 -6.18 -22.26 24.82
CA ALA A 238 -6.98 -21.13 24.37
C ALA A 238 -6.59 -19.82 25.08
N LEU A 239 -6.07 -19.87 26.30
CA LEU A 239 -5.53 -18.69 26.99
C LEU A 239 -4.24 -18.22 26.32
N VAL A 240 -3.33 -19.15 26.01
CA VAL A 240 -2.09 -18.85 25.27
C VAL A 240 -2.40 -18.24 23.90
N LYS A 241 -3.35 -18.82 23.16
CA LYS A 241 -3.83 -18.29 21.87
C LYS A 241 -4.44 -16.90 22.00
N ARG A 242 -5.11 -16.60 23.12
CA ARG A 242 -5.70 -15.27 23.39
C ARG A 242 -4.64 -14.21 23.67
N ILE A 243 -3.56 -14.59 24.36
CA ILE A 243 -2.41 -13.72 24.62
C ILE A 243 -1.64 -13.46 23.33
N LEU A 244 -1.27 -14.51 22.59
CA LEU A 244 -0.39 -14.40 21.40
C LEU A 244 -1.12 -14.01 20.11
N CYS A 245 -2.46 -14.10 20.10
CA CYS A 245 -3.35 -13.82 18.97
C CYS A 245 -3.10 -14.77 17.77
N CYS A 246 -4.13 -15.54 17.38
CA CYS A 246 -4.13 -16.69 16.44
C CYS A 246 -3.60 -16.51 15.00
N GLN A 247 -2.79 -15.51 14.65
CA GLN A 247 -2.17 -15.45 13.32
C GLN A 247 -0.80 -16.14 13.23
N ILE A 248 -0.25 -16.64 14.35
CA ILE A 248 1.04 -17.38 14.36
C ILE A 248 0.83 -18.91 14.23
N PHE A 249 -0.40 -19.40 14.45
CA PHE A 249 -0.72 -20.84 14.38
C PHE A 249 -1.40 -21.25 13.07
N GLY A 250 -1.27 -20.45 12.00
CA GLY A 250 -1.82 -20.76 10.67
C GLY A 250 -0.94 -21.68 9.83
N ASP A 251 0.34 -21.83 10.17
CA ASP A 251 1.33 -22.59 9.39
C ASP A 251 2.19 -23.51 10.29
N LEU A 252 1.55 -24.26 11.19
CA LEU A 252 2.12 -25.45 11.85
C LEU A 252 1.24 -26.66 11.58
#